data_AF-A0A8R7V2W7-F1
#
_entry.id   AF-A0A8R7V2W7-F1
#
_cell.length_a   1.000
_cell.length_b   1.000
_cell.length_c   1.000
_cell.angle_alpha   90.00
_cell.angle_beta   90.00
_cell.angle_gamma   90.00
#
_symmetry.space_group_name_H-M   'P 1'
#
loop_
_entity.id
_entity.type
_entity.pdbx_description
1 polymer ?
#
loop_
_entity_poly.entity_id
_entity_poly.type
_entity_poly.pdbx_seq_one_letter_code
_entity_poly.pdbx_strand_id
1 'polypeptide(L)'
;MSLDERFATMRSIGLGSIDEEEELRVLPEKKVAPICYVWCDPSPSVHIAQGIMMVLNVNKMVKAGCRVKILMADWFAHIHNRFSGDMNDIQTIGCYMIEVWKTASLELNGVEFVWLSDEINRRPHEYWTLVMDVAINNTVGRMIRCWDKTFEYALGVYGMPADPYDRPDVVAKMIFEPCMQCAAVLLTKADIWLLSMDHDEDLEEVRELTREYCKDMKGENQPIILSHNKLPDLIEDDEFGNIGDPAWAIFMEDGEQNLSVKVRKAFCPVKVAQGNPCLEYIRHIVFSWFGHCEVPGKEEKSGGSRTFHKMEEFIIDYESGAPHSAEVKRALEEALKKIMKIVGVHFAGNSKAKHLAKAM
;
A
#
# COMPACT_ATOMS: atom_id res chain seq x y z
N MET A 1 8.48 -20.57 13.83
CA MET A 1 8.01 -20.89 12.47
C MET A 1 9.13 -21.57 11.72
N SER A 2 8.80 -22.57 10.90
CA SER A 2 9.76 -23.16 9.95
C SER A 2 10.12 -22.15 8.84
N LEU A 3 11.17 -22.43 8.05
CA LEU A 3 11.54 -21.57 6.92
C LEU A 3 10.42 -21.49 5.87
N ASP A 4 9.77 -22.62 5.56
CA ASP A 4 8.64 -22.64 4.64
C ASP A 4 7.44 -21.84 5.16
N GLU A 5 7.15 -21.88 6.47
CA GLU A 5 6.08 -21.06 7.07
C GLU A 5 6.40 -19.56 7.01
N ARG A 6 7.67 -19.17 7.22
CA ARG A 6 8.13 -17.77 7.09
C ARG A 6 7.96 -17.30 5.65
N PHE A 7 8.45 -18.10 4.68
CA PHE A 7 8.31 -17.81 3.26
C PHE A 7 6.84 -17.68 2.87
N ALA A 8 5.99 -18.65 3.20
CA ALA A 8 4.56 -18.61 2.88
C ALA A 8 3.85 -17.38 3.49
N THR A 9 4.26 -16.96 4.70
CA THR A 9 3.71 -15.77 5.35
C THR A 9 4.07 -14.49 4.60
N MET A 10 5.35 -14.30 4.23
CA MET A 10 5.80 -13.14 3.44
C MET A 10 5.16 -13.14 2.05
N ARG A 11 5.13 -14.32 1.41
CA ARG A 11 4.56 -14.54 0.09
C ARG A 11 3.07 -14.22 -0.01
N SER A 12 2.35 -14.29 1.11
CA SER A 12 0.91 -13.97 1.17
C SER A 12 0.59 -12.46 1.12
N ILE A 13 1.60 -11.59 1.21
CA ILE A 13 1.44 -10.13 1.14
C ILE A 13 1.25 -9.71 -0.33
N GLY A 14 2.01 -10.31 -1.23
CA GLY A 14 1.99 -10.03 -2.66
C GLY A 14 2.96 -10.90 -3.44
N LEU A 15 2.87 -10.77 -4.76
CA LEU A 15 3.70 -11.46 -5.74
C LEU A 15 4.81 -10.51 -6.19
N GLY A 16 6.07 -10.84 -5.88
CA GLY A 16 7.21 -10.30 -6.62
C GLY A 16 7.42 -11.04 -7.95
N SER A 17 8.45 -10.69 -8.70
CA SER A 17 8.92 -11.46 -9.86
C SER A 17 9.38 -12.86 -9.44
N ILE A 18 9.51 -13.81 -10.37
CA ILE A 18 10.02 -15.17 -10.10
C ILE A 18 11.37 -15.12 -9.37
N ASP A 19 12.28 -14.24 -9.83
CA ASP A 19 13.58 -14.04 -9.17
C ASP A 19 13.44 -13.58 -7.70
N GLU A 20 12.51 -12.67 -7.40
CA GLU A 20 12.26 -12.20 -6.04
C GLU A 20 11.66 -13.30 -5.16
N GLU A 21 10.87 -14.20 -5.73
CA GLU A 21 10.31 -15.34 -5.01
C GLU A 21 11.42 -16.31 -4.55
N GLU A 22 12.40 -16.59 -5.42
CA GLU A 22 13.56 -17.40 -5.05
C GLU A 22 14.45 -16.69 -4.02
N GLU A 23 14.72 -15.40 -4.21
CA GLU A 23 15.49 -14.59 -3.25
C GLU A 23 14.81 -14.54 -1.87
N LEU A 24 13.49 -14.34 -1.83
CA LEU A 24 12.69 -14.31 -0.61
C LEU A 24 12.66 -15.67 0.09
N ARG A 25 12.71 -16.78 -0.66
CA ARG A 25 12.78 -18.13 -0.09
C ARG A 25 14.10 -18.39 0.63
N VAL A 26 15.20 -17.94 0.05
CA VAL A 26 16.55 -18.17 0.57
C VAL A 26 16.94 -17.15 1.66
N LEU A 27 16.35 -15.95 1.67
CA LEU A 27 16.69 -14.88 2.62
C LEU A 27 16.61 -15.33 4.10
N PRO A 28 15.54 -16.01 4.56
CA PRO A 28 15.44 -16.53 5.92
C PRO A 28 16.55 -17.52 6.33
N GLU A 29 17.20 -18.20 5.37
CA GLU A 29 18.33 -19.10 5.60
C GLU A 29 19.63 -18.31 5.84
N LYS A 30 19.78 -17.19 5.13
CA LYS A 30 20.98 -16.33 5.18
C LYS A 30 20.97 -15.38 6.37
N LYS A 31 19.79 -14.89 6.76
CA LYS A 31 19.65 -13.84 7.80
C LYS A 31 18.51 -14.18 8.76
N VAL A 32 18.86 -14.33 10.04
CA VAL A 32 17.90 -14.68 11.10
C VAL A 32 16.79 -13.63 11.21
N ALA A 33 17.18 -12.35 11.24
CA ALA A 33 16.26 -11.21 11.33
C ALA A 33 16.51 -10.22 10.19
N PRO A 34 15.90 -10.44 9.01
CA PRO A 34 15.95 -9.48 7.90
C PRO A 34 15.33 -8.14 8.29
N ILE A 35 15.87 -7.06 7.73
CA ILE A 35 15.40 -5.70 7.87
C ILE A 35 14.46 -5.42 6.71
N CYS A 36 13.19 -5.19 7.04
CA CYS A 36 12.15 -4.82 6.11
C CYS A 36 11.83 -3.34 6.30
N TYR A 37 11.90 -2.55 5.24
CA TYR A 37 11.34 -1.20 5.23
C TYR A 37 9.94 -1.22 4.62
N VAL A 38 9.06 -0.38 5.14
CA VAL A 38 7.73 -0.10 4.56
C VAL A 38 7.69 1.36 4.21
N TRP A 39 7.45 1.66 2.93
CA TRP A 39 7.27 3.04 2.48
C TRP A 39 5.90 3.55 2.88
N CYS A 40 5.83 4.73 3.49
CA CYS A 40 4.56 5.37 3.81
C CYS A 40 4.58 6.87 3.51
N ASP A 41 3.67 7.28 2.63
CA ASP A 41 3.38 8.68 2.38
C ASP A 41 2.48 9.25 3.49
N PRO A 42 2.87 10.37 4.14
CA PRO A 42 1.98 11.06 5.07
C PRO A 42 0.70 11.54 4.35
N SER A 43 -0.47 11.15 4.86
CA SER A 43 -1.77 11.56 4.36
C SER A 43 -2.76 11.83 5.51
N PRO A 44 -3.52 12.94 5.46
CA PRO A 44 -4.49 13.26 6.47
C PRO A 44 -5.78 12.45 6.34
N SER A 45 -6.06 11.95 5.14
CA SER A 45 -7.16 11.04 4.88
C SER A 45 -6.56 9.64 4.70
N VAL A 46 -6.63 8.82 5.76
CA VAL A 46 -5.95 7.52 5.76
C VAL A 46 -6.81 6.53 5.01
N HIS A 47 -6.40 6.17 3.80
CA HIS A 47 -7.08 5.15 3.03
C HIS A 47 -7.03 3.81 3.79
N ILE A 48 -8.06 2.98 3.67
CA ILE A 48 -8.13 1.71 4.43
C ILE A 48 -6.96 0.77 4.12
N ALA A 49 -6.38 0.85 2.93
CA ALA A 49 -5.15 0.14 2.61
C ALA A 49 -3.98 0.68 3.47
N GLN A 50 -3.74 1.99 3.46
CA GLN A 50 -2.73 2.67 4.29
C GLN A 50 -2.97 2.46 5.80
N GLY A 51 -4.22 2.30 6.23
CA GLY A 51 -4.58 2.04 7.62
C GLY A 51 -4.48 0.57 8.01
N ILE A 52 -5.48 -0.23 7.61
CA ILE A 52 -5.67 -1.60 8.09
C ILE A 52 -4.79 -2.59 7.34
N MET A 53 -4.75 -2.51 6.01
CA MET A 53 -3.97 -3.47 5.22
C MET A 53 -2.47 -3.33 5.50
N MET A 54 -1.98 -2.11 5.73
CA MET A 54 -0.60 -1.84 6.16
C MET A 54 -0.28 -2.62 7.42
N VAL A 55 -1.09 -2.46 8.46
CA VAL A 55 -0.89 -3.15 9.73
C VAL A 55 -0.89 -4.67 9.57
N LEU A 56 -1.82 -5.21 8.78
CA LEU A 56 -1.89 -6.64 8.52
C LEU A 56 -0.61 -7.15 7.83
N ASN A 57 -0.08 -6.40 6.85
CA ASN A 57 1.15 -6.76 6.13
C ASN A 57 2.40 -6.63 7.03
N VAL A 58 2.51 -5.56 7.82
CA VAL A 58 3.62 -5.39 8.76
C VAL A 58 3.62 -6.51 9.81
N ASN A 59 2.45 -6.84 10.37
CA ASN A 59 2.33 -7.92 11.35
C ASN A 59 2.74 -9.27 10.75
N LYS A 60 2.44 -9.54 9.48
CA LYS A 60 2.95 -10.72 8.75
C LYS A 60 4.47 -10.72 8.65
N MET A 61 5.10 -9.59 8.33
CA MET A 61 6.55 -9.47 8.26
C MET A 61 7.23 -9.68 9.61
N VAL A 62 6.69 -9.08 10.67
CA VAL A 62 7.18 -9.29 12.04
C VAL A 62 7.03 -10.75 12.45
N LYS A 63 5.87 -11.36 12.17
CA LYS A 63 5.62 -12.80 12.42
C LYS A 63 6.59 -13.69 11.66
N ALA A 64 6.95 -13.33 10.43
CA ALA A 64 7.98 -13.99 9.64
C ALA A 64 9.42 -13.73 10.15
N GLY A 65 9.59 -13.04 11.27
CA GLY A 65 10.87 -12.80 11.92
C GLY A 65 11.65 -11.61 11.39
N CYS A 66 11.02 -10.71 10.62
CA CYS A 66 11.66 -9.48 10.17
C CYS A 66 11.66 -8.42 11.28
N ARG A 67 12.71 -7.58 11.29
CA ARG A 67 12.67 -6.27 11.95
C ARG A 67 12.13 -5.28 10.95
N VAL A 68 11.03 -4.61 11.28
CA VAL A 68 10.33 -3.73 10.35
C VAL A 68 10.61 -2.28 10.70
N LYS A 69 10.85 -1.46 9.69
CA LYS A 69 10.97 -0.01 9.79
C LYS A 69 9.91 0.63 8.91
N ILE A 70 8.96 1.33 9.50
CA ILE A 70 7.97 2.11 8.75
C ILE A 70 8.58 3.48 8.50
N LEU A 71 8.87 3.77 7.24
CA LEU A 71 9.50 5.01 6.79
C LEU A 71 8.44 6.00 6.34
N MET A 72 8.29 7.06 7.10
CA MET A 72 7.46 8.20 6.75
C MET A 72 8.20 9.07 5.72
N ALA A 73 7.67 9.16 4.50
CA ALA A 73 8.21 9.94 3.39
C ALA A 73 7.91 11.45 3.52
N ASP A 74 8.17 12.02 4.69
CA ASP A 74 7.92 13.43 5.01
C ASP A 74 8.64 14.40 4.08
N TRP A 75 9.87 14.07 3.69
CA TRP A 75 10.64 14.87 2.73
C TRP A 75 9.96 14.95 1.35
N PHE A 76 9.36 13.85 0.88
CA PHE A 76 8.63 13.84 -0.39
C PHE A 76 7.33 14.63 -0.30
N ALA A 77 6.56 14.45 0.78
CA ALA A 77 5.38 15.27 1.04
C ALA A 77 5.72 16.77 1.07
N HIS A 78 6.87 17.14 1.65
CA HIS A 78 7.36 18.52 1.71
C HIS A 78 7.66 19.09 0.31
N ILE A 79 8.47 18.40 -0.50
CA ILE A 79 8.84 18.91 -1.84
C ILE A 79 7.66 18.93 -2.82
N HIS A 80 6.65 18.09 -2.60
CA HIS A 80 5.39 18.12 -3.34
C HIS A 80 4.45 19.24 -2.90
N ASN A 81 4.83 20.03 -1.89
CA ASN A 81 3.99 21.05 -1.29
C ASN A 81 2.64 20.48 -0.81
N ARG A 82 2.62 19.20 -0.39
CA ARG A 82 1.44 18.60 0.25
C ARG A 82 1.24 19.30 1.60
N PHE A 83 -0.01 19.60 1.95
CA PHE A 83 -0.37 20.25 3.22
C PHE A 83 0.35 21.59 3.43
N SER A 84 0.40 22.43 2.39
CA SER A 84 1.14 23.72 2.36
C SER A 84 2.66 23.62 2.45
N GLY A 85 3.21 22.41 2.42
CA GLY A 85 4.65 22.16 2.49
C GLY A 85 5.24 22.40 3.89
N ASP A 86 4.43 22.60 4.94
CA ASP A 86 4.97 22.75 6.29
C ASP A 86 5.39 21.40 6.87
N MET A 87 6.67 21.29 7.25
CA MET A 87 7.23 20.03 7.77
C MET A 87 6.60 19.62 9.10
N ASN A 88 6.20 20.56 9.96
CA ASN A 88 5.57 20.22 11.23
C ASN A 88 4.16 19.68 11.00
N ASP A 89 3.42 20.24 10.06
CA ASP A 89 2.09 19.74 9.68
C ASP A 89 2.20 18.34 9.09
N ILE A 90 3.15 18.11 8.17
CA ILE A 90 3.45 16.79 7.58
C ILE A 90 3.79 15.76 8.67
N GLN A 91 4.67 16.13 9.62
CA GLN A 91 5.06 15.23 10.70
C GLN A 91 3.93 15.01 11.72
N THR A 92 3.04 16.00 11.90
CA THR A 92 1.82 15.86 12.71
C THR A 92 0.86 14.86 12.06
N ILE A 93 0.68 14.92 10.75
CA ILE A 93 -0.09 13.93 9.97
C ILE A 93 0.54 12.54 10.10
N GLY A 94 1.87 12.40 9.97
CA GLY A 94 2.52 11.11 10.18
C GLY A 94 2.32 10.57 11.60
N CYS A 95 2.36 11.43 12.63
CA CYS A 95 2.04 11.04 14.00
C CYS A 95 0.58 10.58 14.17
N TYR A 96 -0.36 11.19 13.45
CA TYR A 96 -1.75 10.72 13.40
C TYR A 96 -1.85 9.32 12.82
N MET A 97 -1.21 9.06 11.66
CA MET A 97 -1.22 7.74 11.02
C MET A 97 -0.63 6.67 11.94
N ILE A 98 0.47 6.99 12.63
CA ILE A 98 1.07 6.09 13.64
C ILE A 98 0.07 5.73 14.74
N GLU A 99 -0.76 6.68 15.19
CA GLU A 99 -1.78 6.42 16.20
C GLU A 99 -2.94 5.56 15.64
N VAL A 100 -3.33 5.76 14.38
CA VAL A 100 -4.27 4.88 13.67
C VAL A 100 -3.75 3.44 13.66
N TRP A 101 -2.49 3.23 13.28
CA TRP A 101 -1.92 1.88 13.18
C TRP A 101 -1.76 1.19 14.52
N LYS A 102 -1.32 1.92 15.56
CA LYS A 102 -1.29 1.40 16.93
C LYS A 102 -2.66 0.92 17.38
N THR A 103 -3.70 1.69 17.06
CA THR A 103 -5.08 1.34 17.38
C THR A 103 -5.57 0.12 16.58
N ALA A 104 -5.13 0.01 15.34
CA ALA A 104 -5.40 -1.13 14.47
C ALA A 104 -4.56 -2.39 14.82
N SER A 105 -3.98 -2.45 16.03
CA SER A 105 -3.22 -3.60 16.54
C SER A 105 -1.92 -3.90 15.78
N LEU A 106 -1.21 -2.84 15.36
CA LEU A 106 0.17 -2.96 14.89
C LEU A 106 1.07 -3.56 15.98
N GLU A 107 1.79 -4.63 15.64
CA GLU A 107 2.79 -5.24 16.53
C GLU A 107 3.95 -4.25 16.73
N LEU A 108 4.12 -3.79 17.96
CA LEU A 108 5.16 -2.80 18.28
C LEU A 108 6.51 -3.45 18.55
N ASN A 109 6.53 -4.72 18.94
CA ASN A 109 7.78 -5.43 19.18
C ASN A 109 8.40 -5.85 17.85
N GLY A 110 9.48 -5.15 17.47
CA GLY A 110 10.16 -5.37 16.19
C GLY A 110 9.75 -4.39 15.09
N VAL A 111 8.94 -3.37 15.41
CA VAL A 111 8.65 -2.23 14.53
C VAL A 111 9.30 -0.96 15.05
N GLU A 112 9.95 -0.21 14.16
CA GLU A 112 10.48 1.13 14.39
C GLU A 112 9.84 2.11 13.40
N PHE A 113 9.53 3.32 13.84
CA PHE A 113 9.08 4.41 12.96
C PHE A 113 10.25 5.32 12.67
N VAL A 114 10.49 5.62 11.40
CA VAL A 114 11.62 6.46 10.95
C VAL A 114 11.11 7.52 9.98
N TRP A 115 11.69 8.72 10.06
CA TRP A 115 11.42 9.80 9.12
C TRP A 115 12.47 9.79 8.02
N LEU A 116 12.05 9.94 6.76
CA LEU A 116 12.99 9.98 5.65
C LEU A 116 13.92 11.19 5.74
N SER A 117 13.37 12.35 6.14
CA SER A 117 14.18 13.54 6.36
C SER A 117 15.33 13.30 7.35
N ASP A 118 15.07 12.59 8.46
CA ASP A 118 16.09 12.22 9.45
C ASP A 118 17.13 11.27 8.87
N GLU A 119 16.70 10.23 8.13
CA GLU A 119 17.61 9.26 7.51
C GLU A 119 18.56 9.92 6.50
N ILE A 120 18.03 10.82 5.66
CA ILE A 120 18.81 11.61 4.71
C ILE A 120 19.79 12.52 5.45
N ASN A 121 19.31 13.29 6.44
CA ASN A 121 20.13 14.27 7.16
C ASN A 121 21.21 13.63 8.05
N ARG A 122 21.05 12.36 8.42
CA ARG A 122 22.08 11.59 9.14
C ARG A 122 23.24 11.20 8.23
N ARG A 123 23.00 11.04 6.92
CA ARG A 123 23.97 10.58 5.92
C ARG A 123 23.85 11.37 4.60
N PRO A 124 23.92 12.71 4.64
CA PRO A 124 23.57 13.54 3.49
C PRO A 124 24.54 13.34 2.33
N HIS A 125 25.83 13.15 2.64
CA HIS A 125 26.84 12.86 1.62
C HIS A 125 26.55 11.55 0.89
N GLU A 126 26.25 10.46 1.61
CA GLU A 126 25.93 9.16 0.99
C GLU A 126 24.66 9.27 0.12
N TYR A 127 23.61 9.90 0.63
CA TYR A 127 22.36 10.08 -0.10
C TYR A 127 22.53 10.88 -1.39
N TRP A 128 23.09 12.09 -1.32
CA TRP A 128 23.22 12.94 -2.50
C TRP A 128 24.25 12.43 -3.50
N THR A 129 25.27 11.69 -3.07
CA THR A 129 26.15 10.97 -3.99
C THR A 129 25.37 9.88 -4.74
N LEU A 130 24.54 9.09 -4.05
CA LEU A 130 23.67 8.10 -4.70
C LEU A 130 22.71 8.75 -5.70
N VAL A 131 22.05 9.86 -5.33
CA VAL A 131 21.15 10.59 -6.25
C VAL A 131 21.87 10.97 -7.53
N MET A 132 23.08 11.52 -7.43
CA MET A 132 23.86 11.93 -8.60
C MET A 132 24.35 10.72 -9.40
N ASP A 133 24.72 9.63 -8.74
CA ASP A 133 25.17 8.42 -9.41
C ASP A 133 24.03 7.75 -10.20
N VAL A 134 22.82 7.67 -9.62
CA VAL A 134 21.61 7.22 -10.34
C VAL A 134 21.36 8.11 -11.55
N ALA A 135 21.48 9.44 -11.41
CA ALA A 135 21.27 10.38 -12.51
C ALA A 135 22.28 10.22 -13.65
N ILE A 136 23.58 10.00 -13.35
CA ILE A 136 24.64 9.83 -14.36
C ILE A 136 24.47 8.53 -15.14
N ASN A 137 23.95 7.48 -14.50
CA ASN A 137 23.75 6.17 -15.12
C ASN A 137 22.41 6.02 -15.86
N ASN A 138 21.63 7.10 -15.99
CA ASN A 138 20.32 7.05 -16.63
C ASN A 138 20.11 8.17 -17.65
N THR A 139 19.26 7.89 -18.64
CA THR A 139 18.86 8.90 -19.64
C THR A 139 17.70 9.76 -19.13
N VAL A 140 17.60 11.00 -19.60
CA VAL A 140 16.45 11.89 -19.30
C VAL A 140 15.12 11.23 -19.67
N GLY A 141 15.05 10.55 -20.82
CA GLY A 141 13.85 9.84 -21.24
C GLY A 141 13.47 8.68 -20.31
N ARG A 142 14.45 8.00 -19.67
CA ARG A 142 14.15 6.97 -18.66
C ARG A 142 13.50 7.57 -17.42
N MET A 143 13.99 8.73 -16.97
CA MET A 143 13.44 9.41 -15.79
C MET A 143 12.03 9.95 -16.04
N ILE A 144 11.77 10.51 -17.24
CA ILE A 144 10.43 10.98 -17.61
C ILE A 144 9.41 9.83 -17.64
N ARG A 145 9.82 8.63 -18.10
CA ARG A 145 8.95 7.44 -18.10
C ARG A 145 8.52 7.00 -16.70
N CYS A 146 9.27 7.33 -15.65
CA CYS A 146 8.84 7.06 -14.28
C CYS A 146 7.59 7.85 -13.87
N TRP A 147 7.25 8.92 -14.58
CA TRP A 147 6.11 9.79 -14.31
C TRP A 147 4.97 9.65 -15.32
N ASP A 148 5.31 9.55 -16.60
CA ASP A 148 4.34 9.63 -17.68
C ASP A 148 4.35 8.35 -18.53
N LYS A 149 3.50 7.39 -18.16
CA LYS A 149 3.27 6.17 -18.95
C LYS A 149 2.67 6.46 -20.33
N THR A 150 2.06 7.63 -20.56
CA THR A 150 1.60 7.99 -21.91
C THR A 150 2.76 8.21 -22.89
N PHE A 151 4.00 8.36 -22.39
CA PHE A 151 5.22 8.27 -23.20
C PHE A 151 5.35 6.90 -23.90
N GLU A 152 5.02 5.80 -23.22
CA GLU A 152 4.97 4.46 -23.85
C GLU A 152 3.83 4.35 -24.86
N TYR A 153 2.65 4.88 -24.53
CA TYR A 153 1.49 4.86 -25.43
C TYR A 153 1.76 5.65 -26.71
N ALA A 154 2.43 6.80 -26.61
CA ALA A 154 2.81 7.60 -27.76
C ALA A 154 3.84 6.88 -28.66
N LEU A 155 4.79 6.15 -28.07
CA LEU A 155 5.72 5.29 -28.81
C LEU A 155 4.99 4.15 -29.55
N GLY A 156 4.01 3.52 -28.90
CA GLY A 156 3.24 2.41 -29.47
C GLY A 156 2.26 2.84 -30.57
N VAL A 157 1.61 4.00 -30.43
CA VAL A 157 0.56 4.47 -31.36
C VAL A 157 1.13 5.29 -32.52
N TYR A 158 2.10 6.16 -32.26
CA TYR A 158 2.62 7.08 -33.28
C TYR A 158 3.94 6.62 -33.90
N GLY A 159 4.55 5.53 -33.40
CA GLY A 159 5.77 4.95 -33.97
C GLY A 159 6.99 5.88 -33.91
N MET A 160 6.89 6.99 -33.21
CA MET A 160 7.92 7.99 -33.01
C MET A 160 8.00 8.26 -31.50
N PRO A 161 9.18 8.16 -30.86
CA PRO A 161 9.32 8.65 -29.50
C PRO A 161 8.94 10.13 -29.51
N ALA A 162 7.99 10.53 -28.65
CA ALA A 162 7.84 11.96 -28.35
C ALA A 162 9.22 12.43 -27.88
N ASP A 163 9.83 13.39 -28.56
CA ASP A 163 11.14 13.87 -28.15
C ASP A 163 10.98 14.44 -26.73
N PRO A 164 11.65 13.87 -25.70
CA PRO A 164 11.56 14.38 -24.34
C PRO A 164 12.03 15.84 -24.23
N TYR A 165 12.78 16.34 -25.22
CA TYR A 165 13.23 17.73 -25.32
C TYR A 165 12.21 18.68 -25.97
N ASP A 166 11.13 18.17 -26.58
CA ASP A 166 10.05 18.96 -27.21
C ASP A 166 8.80 19.10 -26.32
N ARG A 167 8.92 18.83 -25.02
CA ARG A 167 7.83 18.87 -24.04
C ARG A 167 8.01 20.02 -23.04
N PRO A 168 7.35 21.19 -23.21
CA PRO A 168 7.48 22.32 -22.30
C PRO A 168 6.88 22.05 -20.90
N ASP A 169 6.10 20.98 -20.76
CA ASP A 169 5.52 20.51 -19.51
C ASP A 169 6.49 19.64 -18.67
N VAL A 170 7.58 19.16 -19.26
CA VAL A 170 8.63 18.45 -18.52
C VAL A 170 9.41 19.44 -17.67
N VAL A 171 9.27 19.29 -16.35
CA VAL A 171 9.95 20.11 -15.35
C VAL A 171 11.05 19.31 -14.66
N ALA A 172 12.10 19.99 -14.17
CA ALA A 172 13.28 19.34 -13.58
C ALA A 172 12.95 18.33 -12.48
N LYS A 173 11.88 18.57 -11.68
CA LYS A 173 11.45 17.62 -10.65
C LYS A 173 11.15 16.21 -11.20
N MET A 174 10.60 16.12 -12.42
CA MET A 174 10.27 14.83 -13.06
C MET A 174 11.52 14.00 -13.37
N ILE A 175 12.69 14.65 -13.43
CA ILE A 175 13.98 13.99 -13.65
C ILE A 175 14.63 13.65 -12.31
N PHE A 176 14.61 14.59 -11.35
CA PHE A 176 15.31 14.43 -10.07
C PHE A 176 14.58 13.50 -9.10
N GLU A 177 13.26 13.49 -9.09
CA GLU A 177 12.49 12.76 -8.08
C GLU A 177 12.66 11.23 -8.16
N PRO A 178 12.64 10.58 -9.34
CA PRO A 178 12.90 9.15 -9.40
C PRO A 178 14.32 8.79 -8.93
N CYS A 179 15.30 9.67 -9.21
CA CYS A 179 16.67 9.51 -8.69
C CYS A 179 16.68 9.59 -7.14
N MET A 180 15.93 10.53 -6.57
CA MET A 180 15.79 10.71 -5.12
C MET A 180 15.08 9.51 -4.47
N GLN A 181 14.00 9.00 -5.06
CA GLN A 181 13.27 7.85 -4.53
C GLN A 181 14.13 6.57 -4.59
N CYS A 182 14.80 6.32 -5.71
CA CYS A 182 15.75 5.21 -5.86
C CYS A 182 16.88 5.31 -4.81
N ALA A 183 17.49 6.49 -4.66
CA ALA A 183 18.52 6.72 -3.65
C ALA A 183 18.00 6.52 -2.21
N ALA A 184 16.76 6.93 -1.91
CA ALA A 184 16.15 6.72 -0.60
C ALA A 184 15.98 5.23 -0.27
N VAL A 185 15.54 4.44 -1.25
CA VAL A 185 15.42 2.97 -1.13
C VAL A 185 16.78 2.34 -0.84
N LEU A 186 17.81 2.72 -1.61
CA LEU A 186 19.16 2.17 -1.52
C LEU A 186 19.93 2.61 -0.26
N LEU A 187 19.74 3.86 0.18
CA LEU A 187 20.41 4.44 1.35
C LEU A 187 20.18 3.59 2.61
N THR A 188 18.98 3.02 2.76
CA THR A 188 18.60 2.27 3.96
C THR A 188 19.30 0.92 4.09
N LYS A 189 19.84 0.38 2.99
CA LYS A 189 20.47 -0.95 2.95
C LYS A 189 19.55 -2.06 3.47
N ALA A 190 18.25 -1.94 3.20
CA ALA A 190 17.24 -2.93 3.59
C ALA A 190 17.44 -4.28 2.87
N ASP A 191 16.99 -5.36 3.49
CA ASP A 191 16.91 -6.66 2.81
C ASP A 191 15.59 -6.78 2.02
N ILE A 192 14.53 -6.17 2.54
CA ILE A 192 13.19 -6.17 1.93
C ILE A 192 12.62 -4.75 1.96
N TRP A 193 11.98 -4.36 0.86
CA TRP A 193 11.09 -3.20 0.80
C TRP A 193 9.66 -3.67 0.54
N LEU A 194 8.74 -3.26 1.40
CA LEU A 194 7.31 -3.27 1.10
C LEU A 194 6.95 -1.94 0.47
N LEU A 195 6.67 -1.96 -0.83
CA LEU A 195 6.20 -0.80 -1.59
C LEU A 195 4.71 -0.95 -1.93
N SER A 196 4.08 0.20 -2.18
CA SER A 196 2.63 0.42 -2.18
C SER A 196 2.06 0.40 -0.76
N MET A 197 1.21 1.37 -0.42
CA MET A 197 0.09 1.20 0.53
C MET A 197 -1.17 1.96 0.06
N ASP A 198 -1.11 2.53 -1.14
CA ASP A 198 -2.03 3.47 -1.75
C ASP A 198 -1.99 3.34 -3.27
N HIS A 199 -2.91 4.08 -3.91
CA HIS A 199 -3.22 3.99 -5.33
C HIS A 199 -2.12 4.50 -6.27
N ASP A 200 -0.98 4.99 -5.74
CA ASP A 200 0.08 5.60 -6.54
C ASP A 200 0.87 4.55 -7.31
N GLU A 201 0.72 4.60 -8.63
CA GLU A 201 1.47 3.79 -9.59
C GLU A 201 2.96 4.19 -9.67
N ASP A 202 3.33 5.31 -9.06
CA ASP A 202 4.64 5.95 -9.15
C ASP A 202 5.76 5.12 -8.51
N LEU A 203 5.47 4.32 -7.48
CA LEU A 203 6.49 3.51 -6.79
C LEU A 203 6.88 2.23 -7.55
N GLU A 204 6.07 1.77 -8.50
CA GLU A 204 6.40 0.58 -9.31
C GLU A 204 7.54 0.89 -10.29
N GLU A 205 7.56 2.09 -10.86
CA GLU A 205 8.66 2.56 -11.72
C GLU A 205 9.95 2.75 -10.92
N VAL A 206 9.85 3.25 -9.69
CA VAL A 206 11.00 3.36 -8.77
C VAL A 206 11.55 1.97 -8.45
N ARG A 207 10.69 0.96 -8.27
CA ARG A 207 11.14 -0.44 -8.10
C ARG A 207 11.99 -0.87 -9.28
N GLU A 208 11.48 -0.72 -10.50
CA GLU A 208 12.19 -1.13 -11.71
C GLU A 208 13.52 -0.39 -11.85
N LEU A 209 13.52 0.93 -11.68
CA LEU A 209 14.73 1.75 -11.71
C LEU A 209 15.76 1.28 -10.68
N THR A 210 15.31 0.98 -9.45
CA THR A 210 16.19 0.49 -8.37
C THR A 210 16.81 -0.86 -8.74
N ARG A 211 16.02 -1.76 -9.32
CA ARG A 211 16.50 -3.10 -9.72
C ARG A 211 17.49 -3.03 -10.89
N GLU A 212 17.21 -2.20 -11.89
CA GLU A 212 18.13 -1.93 -13.01
C GLU A 212 19.48 -1.41 -12.49
N TYR A 213 19.44 -0.39 -11.64
CA TYR A 213 20.63 0.17 -11.02
C TYR A 213 21.43 -0.86 -10.20
N CYS A 214 20.76 -1.70 -9.40
CA CYS A 214 21.44 -2.74 -8.61
C CYS A 214 22.14 -3.80 -9.49
N LYS A 215 21.55 -4.17 -10.63
CA LYS A 215 22.15 -5.12 -11.57
C LYS A 215 23.44 -4.58 -12.17
N ASP A 216 23.45 -3.30 -12.54
CA ASP A 216 24.60 -2.64 -13.13
C ASP A 216 25.75 -2.44 -12.12
N MET A 217 25.41 -2.23 -10.85
CA MET A 217 26.38 -2.04 -9.75
C MET A 217 27.01 -3.34 -9.22
N LYS A 218 26.75 -4.50 -9.84
CA LYS A 218 27.38 -5.81 -9.53
C LYS A 218 27.30 -6.25 -8.06
N GLY A 219 26.10 -6.19 -7.47
CA GLY A 219 25.72 -7.12 -6.40
C GLY A 219 26.01 -6.71 -4.95
N GLU A 220 26.39 -5.46 -4.67
CA GLU A 220 26.33 -4.97 -3.29
C GLU A 220 24.91 -4.50 -2.96
N ASN A 221 24.19 -5.35 -2.23
CA ASN A 221 22.99 -4.98 -1.47
C ASN A 221 21.73 -4.64 -2.31
N GLN A 222 21.31 -5.57 -3.17
CA GLN A 222 20.02 -5.51 -3.86
C GLN A 222 18.88 -5.89 -2.90
N PRO A 223 17.96 -4.96 -2.57
CA PRO A 223 16.81 -5.30 -1.75
C PRO A 223 15.79 -6.12 -2.56
N ILE A 224 15.10 -7.05 -1.89
CA ILE A 224 13.89 -7.67 -2.43
C ILE A 224 12.76 -6.65 -2.32
N ILE A 225 12.14 -6.29 -3.45
CA ILE A 225 11.05 -5.30 -3.44
C ILE A 225 9.73 -6.05 -3.60
N LEU A 226 9.02 -6.21 -2.49
CA LEU A 226 7.75 -6.93 -2.43
C LEU A 226 6.59 -5.93 -2.52
N SER A 227 5.98 -5.84 -3.69
CA SER A 227 4.74 -5.08 -3.90
C SER A 227 3.57 -5.89 -3.31
N HIS A 228 2.75 -5.29 -2.43
CA HIS A 228 1.55 -5.97 -1.94
C HIS A 228 0.40 -5.87 -2.96
N ASN A 229 -0.66 -6.66 -2.77
CA ASN A 229 -1.85 -6.58 -3.63
C ASN A 229 -2.54 -5.22 -3.50
N LYS A 230 -2.72 -4.48 -4.60
CA LYS A 230 -3.51 -3.23 -4.62
C LYS A 230 -4.99 -3.57 -4.41
N LEU A 231 -5.65 -2.83 -3.51
CA LEU A 231 -7.10 -2.94 -3.41
C LEU A 231 -7.73 -2.30 -4.64
N PRO A 232 -8.66 -2.99 -5.33
CA PRO A 232 -9.32 -2.43 -6.49
C PRO A 232 -10.20 -1.23 -6.11
N ASP A 233 -10.48 -0.36 -7.08
CA ASP A 233 -11.49 0.67 -6.91
C ASP A 233 -12.86 0.05 -6.66
N LEU A 234 -13.66 0.69 -5.80
CA LEU A 234 -14.99 0.18 -5.50
C LEU A 234 -15.93 0.29 -6.70
N ILE A 235 -15.73 1.23 -7.60
CA ILE A 235 -16.58 1.44 -8.79
C ILE A 235 -15.84 1.03 -10.06
N GLU A 236 -16.56 0.47 -11.04
CA GLU A 236 -15.99 0.01 -12.32
C GLU A 236 -16.45 0.88 -13.51
N ASP A 237 -17.48 1.72 -13.33
CA ASP A 237 -18.05 2.56 -14.38
C ASP A 237 -18.24 4.00 -13.87
N ASP A 238 -17.98 4.96 -14.76
CA ASP A 238 -18.14 6.40 -14.56
C ASP A 238 -19.60 6.81 -14.32
N GLU A 239 -20.60 5.94 -14.57
CA GLU A 239 -22.02 6.21 -14.28
C GLU A 239 -22.27 6.69 -12.84
N PHE A 240 -21.44 6.26 -11.88
CA PHE A 240 -21.55 6.64 -10.47
C PHE A 240 -20.58 7.76 -10.05
N GLY A 241 -19.72 8.22 -10.96
CA GLY A 241 -18.63 9.17 -10.75
C GLY A 241 -17.31 8.63 -11.32
N ASN A 242 -16.31 9.49 -11.50
CA ASN A 242 -15.05 9.10 -12.13
C ASN A 242 -14.38 7.95 -11.36
N ILE A 243 -13.94 6.93 -12.08
CA ILE A 243 -13.05 5.89 -11.54
C ILE A 243 -11.81 6.59 -10.94
N GLY A 244 -11.48 6.27 -9.69
CA GLY A 244 -10.40 6.91 -8.93
C GLY A 244 -10.79 8.19 -8.17
N ASP A 245 -12.06 8.64 -8.19
CA ASP A 245 -12.50 9.74 -7.32
C ASP A 245 -12.34 9.33 -5.85
N PRO A 246 -11.60 10.10 -5.02
CA PRO A 246 -11.43 9.82 -3.60
C PRO A 246 -12.75 9.62 -2.85
N ALA A 247 -13.86 10.20 -3.31
CA ALA A 247 -15.19 10.00 -2.74
C ALA A 247 -15.65 8.52 -2.74
N TRP A 248 -15.07 7.68 -3.62
CA TRP A 248 -15.35 6.24 -3.69
C TRP A 248 -14.33 5.37 -2.93
N ALA A 249 -13.24 5.95 -2.43
CA ALA A 249 -12.27 5.26 -1.60
C ALA A 249 -12.75 5.17 -0.14
N ILE A 250 -12.44 4.08 0.57
CA ILE A 250 -12.79 3.96 2.00
C ILE A 250 -11.67 4.53 2.85
N PHE A 251 -12.00 5.50 3.70
CA PHE A 251 -11.06 6.13 4.62
C PHE A 251 -11.34 5.70 6.06
N MET A 252 -10.30 5.68 6.90
CA MET A 252 -10.41 5.28 8.30
C MET A 252 -11.33 6.20 9.12
N GLU A 253 -11.53 7.42 8.63
CA GLU A 253 -12.36 8.48 9.22
C GLU A 253 -13.82 8.43 8.73
N ASP A 254 -14.16 7.57 7.76
CA ASP A 254 -15.53 7.48 7.26
C ASP A 254 -16.49 7.06 8.38
N GLY A 255 -17.52 7.89 8.61
CA GLY A 255 -18.64 7.51 9.45
C GLY A 255 -19.47 6.40 8.82
N GLU A 256 -20.29 5.72 9.64
CA GLU A 256 -21.09 4.56 9.20
C GLU A 256 -21.92 4.86 7.95
N GLN A 257 -22.53 6.06 7.85
CA GLN A 257 -23.34 6.44 6.69
C GLN A 257 -22.52 6.53 5.40
N ASN A 258 -21.33 7.12 5.45
CA ASN A 258 -20.46 7.25 4.27
C ASN A 258 -20.00 5.87 3.80
N LEU A 259 -19.54 5.02 4.74
CA LEU A 259 -19.16 3.65 4.46
C LEU A 259 -20.31 2.85 3.81
N SER A 260 -21.51 2.92 4.39
CA SER A 260 -22.70 2.26 3.84
C SER A 260 -22.99 2.71 2.40
N VAL A 261 -22.86 4.00 2.09
CA VAL A 261 -23.09 4.51 0.73
C VAL A 261 -22.05 3.97 -0.26
N LYS A 262 -20.76 3.99 0.12
CA LYS A 262 -19.65 3.50 -0.71
C LYS A 262 -19.79 2.00 -1.00
N VAL A 263 -19.97 1.18 0.04
CA VAL A 263 -20.12 -0.29 -0.12
C VAL A 263 -21.39 -0.66 -0.88
N ARG A 264 -22.51 0.06 -0.66
CA ARG A 264 -23.74 -0.18 -1.42
C ARG A 264 -23.54 0.05 -2.91
N LYS A 265 -22.79 1.09 -3.29
CA LYS A 265 -22.50 1.44 -4.68
C LYS A 265 -21.36 0.64 -5.31
N ALA A 266 -20.55 -0.06 -4.50
CA ALA A 266 -19.45 -0.84 -5.01
C ALA A 266 -19.88 -1.85 -6.08
N PHE A 267 -19.07 -2.01 -7.12
CA PHE A 267 -19.25 -3.02 -8.15
C PHE A 267 -19.18 -4.42 -7.51
N CYS A 268 -20.16 -5.27 -7.79
CA CYS A 268 -20.21 -6.62 -7.22
C CYS A 268 -21.07 -7.52 -8.14
N PRO A 269 -20.51 -7.93 -9.28
CA PRO A 269 -21.23 -8.67 -10.31
C PRO A 269 -21.67 -10.04 -9.79
N VAL A 270 -22.95 -10.37 -9.99
CA VAL A 270 -23.55 -11.61 -9.49
C VAL A 270 -22.83 -12.83 -10.08
N LYS A 271 -22.39 -13.75 -9.22
CA LYS A 271 -21.69 -15.01 -9.59
C LYS A 271 -20.35 -14.82 -10.31
N VAL A 272 -19.76 -13.63 -10.28
CA VAL A 272 -18.44 -13.37 -10.87
C VAL A 272 -17.50 -12.95 -9.75
N ALA A 273 -16.56 -13.81 -9.42
CA ALA A 273 -15.58 -13.52 -8.38
C ALA A 273 -14.37 -12.74 -8.90
N GLN A 274 -13.96 -13.01 -10.13
CA GLN A 274 -12.83 -12.34 -10.77
C GLN A 274 -13.10 -10.83 -10.91
N GLY A 275 -12.15 -10.00 -10.46
CA GLY A 275 -12.25 -8.54 -10.55
C GLY A 275 -13.31 -7.91 -9.62
N ASN A 276 -13.90 -8.68 -8.71
CA ASN A 276 -14.96 -8.18 -7.83
C ASN A 276 -14.37 -7.44 -6.61
N PRO A 277 -14.49 -6.10 -6.51
CA PRO A 277 -13.83 -5.36 -5.45
C PRO A 277 -14.33 -5.72 -4.06
N CYS A 278 -15.61 -6.04 -3.89
CA CYS A 278 -16.13 -6.47 -2.60
C CYS A 278 -15.44 -7.76 -2.09
N LEU A 279 -15.19 -8.71 -2.98
CA LEU A 279 -14.53 -9.97 -2.63
C LEU A 279 -13.04 -9.77 -2.37
N GLU A 280 -12.36 -8.86 -3.09
CA GLU A 280 -10.96 -8.52 -2.82
C GLU A 280 -10.79 -7.84 -1.45
N TYR A 281 -11.69 -6.93 -1.08
CA TYR A 281 -11.69 -6.34 0.27
C TYR A 281 -11.97 -7.40 1.35
N ILE A 282 -12.90 -8.32 1.11
CA ILE A 282 -13.15 -9.44 2.01
C ILE A 282 -11.88 -10.30 2.16
N ARG A 283 -11.22 -10.67 1.06
CA ARG A 283 -10.00 -11.49 1.07
C ARG A 283 -8.88 -10.81 1.84
N HIS A 284 -8.58 -9.56 1.50
CA HIS A 284 -7.36 -8.90 1.99
C HIS A 284 -7.54 -8.23 3.36
N ILE A 285 -8.75 -7.77 3.68
CA ILE A 285 -9.03 -7.10 4.97
C ILE A 285 -9.78 -8.04 5.90
N VAL A 286 -10.98 -8.50 5.52
CA VAL A 286 -11.89 -9.20 6.45
C VAL A 286 -11.31 -10.54 6.90
N PHE A 287 -10.90 -11.40 5.96
CA PHE A 287 -10.27 -12.68 6.29
C PHE A 287 -8.95 -12.50 7.04
N SER A 288 -8.12 -11.55 6.64
CA SER A 288 -6.85 -11.25 7.33
C SER A 288 -7.05 -10.75 8.76
N TRP A 289 -8.13 -10.01 9.01
CA TRP A 289 -8.44 -9.43 10.32
C TRP A 289 -9.15 -10.41 11.26
N PHE A 290 -10.19 -11.10 10.79
CA PHE A 290 -11.04 -11.97 11.61
C PHE A 290 -10.71 -13.47 11.48
N GLY A 291 -9.95 -13.87 10.45
CA GLY A 291 -9.71 -15.28 10.11
C GLY A 291 -10.92 -15.99 9.48
N HIS A 292 -12.02 -15.27 9.25
CA HIS A 292 -13.26 -15.77 8.66
C HIS A 292 -14.11 -14.59 8.13
N CYS A 293 -15.15 -14.89 7.36
CA CYS A 293 -16.16 -13.92 6.95
C CYS A 293 -17.56 -14.42 7.34
N GLU A 294 -18.28 -13.61 8.10
CA GLU A 294 -19.68 -13.85 8.45
C GLU A 294 -20.59 -13.19 7.42
N VAL A 295 -21.37 -14.00 6.70
CA VAL A 295 -22.42 -13.51 5.82
C VAL A 295 -23.76 -13.57 6.57
N PRO A 296 -24.38 -12.41 6.89
CA PRO A 296 -25.66 -12.38 7.57
C PRO A 296 -26.76 -12.99 6.69
N GLY A 297 -27.67 -13.76 7.29
CA GLY A 297 -28.81 -14.37 6.60
C GLY A 297 -29.85 -13.33 6.15
N LYS A 298 -30.70 -13.67 5.17
CA LYS A 298 -31.75 -12.76 4.66
C LYS A 298 -32.77 -12.38 5.74
N GLU A 299 -33.07 -13.28 6.68
CA GLU A 299 -33.94 -13.09 7.85
C GLU A 299 -33.53 -14.05 8.98
N GLU A 300 -33.84 -13.73 10.24
CA GLU A 300 -33.57 -14.61 11.42
C GLU A 300 -34.22 -16.01 11.30
N LYS A 301 -35.21 -16.20 10.42
CA LYS A 301 -36.06 -17.40 10.38
C LYS A 301 -35.86 -18.35 9.20
N SER A 302 -35.10 -18.01 8.16
CA SER A 302 -35.09 -18.79 6.90
C SER A 302 -33.72 -19.24 6.39
N GLY A 303 -32.64 -18.93 7.10
CA GLY A 303 -31.31 -19.45 6.82
C GLY A 303 -30.29 -18.69 7.65
N GLY A 304 -29.76 -19.34 8.70
CA GLY A 304 -28.84 -18.71 9.64
C GLY A 304 -27.63 -18.05 8.97
N SER A 305 -26.91 -17.22 9.73
CA SER A 305 -25.65 -16.64 9.27
C SER A 305 -24.72 -17.75 8.77
N ARG A 306 -24.13 -17.54 7.59
CA ARG A 306 -23.12 -18.43 7.01
C ARG A 306 -21.74 -17.89 7.37
N THR A 307 -20.87 -18.76 7.85
CA THR A 307 -19.49 -18.39 8.17
C THR A 307 -18.56 -19.11 7.22
N PHE A 308 -17.73 -18.35 6.50
CA PHE A 308 -16.70 -18.87 5.63
C PHE A 308 -15.35 -18.75 6.33
N HIS A 309 -14.63 -19.87 6.47
CA HIS A 309 -13.29 -19.88 7.07
C HIS A 309 -12.17 -19.76 6.05
N LYS A 310 -12.50 -19.95 4.77
CA LYS A 310 -11.55 -19.81 3.66
C LYS A 310 -12.18 -19.02 2.52
N MET A 311 -11.34 -18.26 1.82
CA MET A 311 -11.78 -17.45 0.69
C MET A 311 -12.21 -18.33 -0.49
N GLU A 312 -11.55 -19.47 -0.69
CA GLU A 312 -11.84 -20.41 -1.77
C GLU A 312 -13.25 -20.99 -1.63
N GLU A 313 -13.65 -21.33 -0.40
CA GLU A 313 -15.00 -21.79 -0.07
C GLU A 313 -16.04 -20.70 -0.37
N PHE A 314 -15.75 -19.45 0.01
CA PHE A 314 -16.62 -18.31 -0.30
C PHE A 314 -16.81 -18.15 -1.81
N ILE A 315 -15.72 -18.16 -2.58
CA ILE A 315 -15.75 -17.93 -4.04
C ILE A 315 -16.60 -19.00 -4.74
N ILE A 316 -16.39 -20.28 -4.43
CA ILE A 316 -17.15 -21.39 -5.02
C ILE A 316 -18.65 -21.19 -4.77
N ASP A 317 -19.02 -20.86 -3.54
CA ASP A 317 -20.41 -20.64 -3.14
C ASP A 317 -21.00 -19.41 -3.84
N TYR A 318 -20.26 -18.31 -3.92
CA TYR A 318 -20.68 -17.09 -4.61
C TYR A 318 -20.94 -17.32 -6.10
N GLU A 319 -20.03 -18.01 -6.79
CA GLU A 319 -20.15 -18.35 -8.22
C GLU A 319 -21.30 -19.34 -8.47
N SER A 320 -21.61 -20.20 -7.51
CA SER A 320 -22.80 -21.07 -7.56
C SER A 320 -24.12 -20.28 -7.44
N GLY A 321 -24.09 -19.08 -6.85
CA GLY A 321 -25.22 -18.17 -6.70
C GLY A 321 -25.65 -17.86 -5.28
N ALA A 322 -24.92 -18.34 -4.27
CA ALA A 322 -25.21 -18.05 -2.87
C ALA A 322 -23.90 -17.98 -2.07
N PRO A 323 -23.48 -16.81 -1.55
CA PRO A 323 -24.32 -15.64 -1.29
C PRO A 323 -24.64 -14.78 -2.51
N HIS A 324 -25.78 -14.07 -2.45
CA HIS A 324 -26.10 -13.06 -3.45
C HIS A 324 -25.21 -11.82 -3.27
N SER A 325 -24.99 -11.04 -4.34
CA SER A 325 -24.20 -9.79 -4.32
C SER A 325 -24.58 -8.85 -3.15
N ALA A 326 -25.87 -8.66 -2.90
CA ALA A 326 -26.35 -7.85 -1.77
C ALA A 326 -25.95 -8.40 -0.39
N GLU A 327 -25.89 -9.73 -0.21
CA GLU A 327 -25.43 -10.36 1.03
C GLU A 327 -23.92 -10.17 1.21
N VAL A 328 -23.13 -10.26 0.12
CA VAL A 328 -21.69 -10.00 0.12
C VAL A 328 -21.38 -8.57 0.51
N LYS A 329 -22.06 -7.58 -0.11
CA LYS A 329 -21.92 -6.16 0.25
C LYS A 329 -22.24 -5.91 1.72
N ARG A 330 -23.32 -6.51 2.23
CA ARG A 330 -23.71 -6.38 3.64
C ARG A 330 -22.69 -7.03 4.58
N ALA A 331 -22.15 -8.21 4.23
CA ALA A 331 -21.09 -8.86 4.99
C ALA A 331 -19.84 -7.98 5.08
N LEU A 332 -19.42 -7.40 3.95
CA LEU A 332 -18.29 -6.48 3.90
C LEU A 332 -18.56 -5.23 4.74
N GLU A 333 -19.71 -4.59 4.57
CA GLU A 333 -20.09 -3.39 5.31
C GLU A 333 -20.04 -3.60 6.83
N GLU A 334 -20.66 -4.68 7.32
CA GLU A 334 -20.69 -4.99 8.75
C GLU A 334 -19.30 -5.33 9.31
N ALA A 335 -18.47 -6.05 8.54
CA ALA A 335 -17.10 -6.32 8.92
C ALA A 335 -16.27 -5.03 9.00
N LEU A 336 -16.37 -4.16 8.00
CA LEU A 336 -15.66 -2.89 7.98
C LEU A 336 -16.11 -1.95 9.11
N LYS A 337 -17.41 -1.87 9.39
CA LYS A 337 -17.93 -1.13 10.57
C LYS A 337 -17.30 -1.63 11.87
N LYS A 338 -17.23 -2.95 12.07
CA LYS A 338 -16.61 -3.55 13.27
C LYS A 338 -15.14 -3.14 13.38
N ILE A 339 -14.37 -3.19 12.29
CA ILE A 339 -12.95 -2.81 12.27
C ILE A 339 -12.78 -1.31 12.56
N MET A 340 -13.46 -0.46 11.79
CA MET A 340 -13.29 0.99 11.84
C MET A 340 -13.79 1.59 13.16
N LYS A 341 -14.80 0.96 13.78
CA LYS A 341 -15.28 1.36 15.11
C LYS A 341 -14.19 1.29 16.19
N ILE A 342 -13.25 0.35 16.09
CA ILE A 342 -12.12 0.25 17.04
C ILE A 342 -11.29 1.53 16.99
N VAL A 343 -10.99 2.00 15.78
CA VAL A 343 -10.25 3.24 15.54
C VAL A 343 -11.07 4.45 16.02
N GLY A 344 -12.33 4.55 15.62
CA GLY A 344 -13.21 5.65 16.03
C GLY A 344 -13.36 5.79 17.55
N VAL A 345 -13.48 4.68 18.29
CA VAL A 345 -13.58 4.69 19.76
C VAL A 345 -12.29 5.21 20.41
N HIS A 346 -11.12 4.83 19.92
CA HIS A 346 -9.84 5.33 20.43
C HIS A 346 -9.70 6.84 20.24
N PHE A 347 -9.97 7.33 19.02
CA PHE A 347 -9.92 8.77 18.73
C PHE A 347 -11.01 9.54 19.47
N ALA A 348 -12.14 8.92 19.83
CA ALA A 348 -13.13 9.54 20.71
C ALA A 348 -12.76 9.49 22.21
N GLY A 349 -11.86 8.61 22.63
CA GLY A 349 -11.49 8.43 24.05
C GLY A 349 -10.14 9.05 24.45
N ASN A 350 -9.20 9.21 23.52
CA ASN A 350 -7.83 9.62 23.80
C ASN A 350 -7.58 11.09 23.44
N SER A 351 -7.16 11.91 24.41
CA SER A 351 -6.95 13.36 24.23
C SER A 351 -5.85 13.69 23.22
N LYS A 352 -4.76 12.90 23.19
CA LYS A 352 -3.67 13.08 22.23
C LYS A 352 -4.15 12.75 20.82
N ALA A 353 -4.84 11.62 20.65
CA ALA A 353 -5.41 11.22 19.36
C ALA A 353 -6.41 12.25 18.84
N LYS A 354 -7.28 12.79 19.71
CA LYS A 354 -8.19 13.92 19.37
C LYS A 354 -7.45 15.16 18.92
N HIS A 355 -6.34 15.48 19.56
CA HIS A 355 -5.58 16.67 19.22
C HIS A 355 -4.95 16.53 17.84
N LEU A 356 -4.36 15.36 17.54
CA LEU A 356 -3.83 15.03 16.23
C LEU A 356 -4.92 15.10 15.15
N ALA A 357 -6.07 14.46 15.36
CA ALA A 357 -7.19 14.47 14.41
C ALA A 357 -7.83 15.86 14.20
N LYS A 358 -7.62 16.82 15.10
CA LYS A 358 -8.07 18.22 14.96
C LYS A 358 -7.04 19.13 14.32
N ALA A 359 -5.77 18.72 14.34
CA ALA A 359 -4.66 19.46 13.74
C ALA A 359 -4.55 19.17 12.24
N MET A 360 -5.29 18.19 11.76
CA MET A 360 -5.50 17.83 10.36
C MET A 360 -6.79 18.48 9.87
#